data_AF-A0AAP2ZGT0-F1
#
_entry.id   AF-A0AAP2ZGT0-F1
#
_cell.length_a   1.000
_cell.length_b   1.000
_cell.length_c   1.000
_cell.angle_alpha   90.00
_cell.angle_beta   90.00
_cell.angle_gamma   90.00
#
_symmetry.space_group_name_H-M   'P 1'
#
loop_
_entity.id
_entity.type
_entity.pdbx_description
1 polymer ?
#
loop_
_entity_poly.entity_id
_entity_poly.type
_entity_poly.pdbx_seq_one_letter_code
_entity_poly.pdbx_strand_id
1 'polypeptide(L)'
;MTTKIEKTIIGFFSEAKDVCGSEGLFQSIFYHQCRLNYKQDQIRREEAVDGGRVDFVIEETDRLISIELKAGANGHRNSLANMKEVENTGKGLQHDIDKLLSLQKQTGKHVESWLVCVDLLVLGIAFSKKDVDKYSSVSNKQGVHFAYLAQLNDNCEIWENEKRKEHKLCIPDCTSNISALALLNMKSTWTEFFYEVATEEDSPECAHVGLLYHILRRKGLKHTQLASEVFFNCNKYGTRQYYIPDIAVFGDKFIGQFQLFGNNKRTIENDKYKLPELVSIMEFKGGRTFKSKGIKSRQEAIISDVEKLSYQIKPIVEAASLSLKINTQPHYIMIITDDDPRLKVCIDELRQKHGEIIDIKWQGL
;
A
#
# COMPACT_ATOMS: atom_id res chain seq x y z
N MET A 1 29.00 6.05 10.49
CA MET A 1 27.99 7.09 10.21
C MET A 1 26.99 6.47 9.26
N THR A 2 25.69 6.47 9.58
CA THR A 2 24.63 5.85 8.75
C THR A 2 24.46 6.63 7.44
N THR A 3 24.47 5.94 6.30
CA THR A 3 24.31 6.57 4.97
C THR A 3 22.89 7.10 4.76
N LYS A 4 22.66 7.95 3.74
CA LYS A 4 21.31 8.47 3.43
C LYS A 4 20.33 7.36 3.06
N ILE A 5 20.79 6.37 2.27
CA ILE A 5 19.97 5.23 1.87
C ILE A 5 19.65 4.32 3.05
N GLU A 6 20.62 4.06 3.93
CA GLU A 6 20.40 3.27 5.15
C GLU A 6 19.38 3.98 6.07
N LYS A 7 19.46 5.31 6.24
CA LYS A 7 18.43 6.08 6.96
C LYS A 7 17.04 5.97 6.32
N THR A 8 16.98 5.98 4.99
CA THR A 8 15.72 5.85 4.24
C THR A 8 15.09 4.48 4.45
N ILE A 9 15.88 3.40 4.37
CA ILE A 9 15.42 2.03 4.60
C ILE A 9 14.95 1.83 6.05
N ILE A 10 15.70 2.34 7.03
CA ILE A 10 15.32 2.26 8.45
C ILE A 10 14.04 3.05 8.72
N GLY A 11 13.89 4.24 8.12
CA GLY A 11 12.66 5.04 8.20
C GLY A 11 11.47 4.33 7.57
N PHE A 12 11.67 3.70 6.40
CA PHE A 12 10.66 2.86 5.76
C PHE A 12 10.21 1.72 6.65
N PHE A 13 11.15 0.93 7.19
CA PHE A 13 10.83 -0.19 8.06
C PHE A 13 10.14 0.24 9.36
N SER A 14 10.51 1.41 9.90
CA SER A 14 9.88 1.99 11.08
C SER A 14 8.39 2.27 10.89
N GLU A 15 7.97 2.67 9.69
CA GLU A 15 6.57 2.86 9.33
C GLU A 15 5.90 1.53 8.90
N ALA A 16 6.61 0.71 8.12
CA ALA A 16 6.09 -0.51 7.53
C ALA A 16 5.81 -1.62 8.56
N LYS A 17 6.49 -1.63 9.71
CA LYS A 17 6.41 -2.72 10.69
C LYS A 17 5.01 -2.94 11.29
N ASP A 18 4.14 -1.94 11.23
CA ASP A 18 2.77 -2.03 11.74
C ASP A 18 1.73 -2.04 10.61
N VAL A 19 2.14 -2.20 9.34
CA VAL A 19 1.27 -2.02 8.18
C VAL A 19 1.03 -3.33 7.43
N CYS A 20 -0.23 -3.68 7.21
CA CYS A 20 -0.64 -4.72 6.28
C CYS A 20 -1.31 -4.09 5.06
N GLY A 21 -0.71 -4.26 3.89
CA GLY A 21 -1.26 -3.75 2.64
C GLY A 21 -0.63 -4.35 1.41
N SER A 22 -1.03 -3.83 0.25
CA SER A 22 -0.44 -4.23 -1.02
C SER A 22 0.92 -3.57 -1.21
N GLU A 23 1.65 -4.07 -2.19
CA GLU A 23 2.91 -3.46 -2.62
C GLU A 23 2.80 -1.96 -2.88
N GLY A 24 1.70 -1.48 -3.49
CA GLY A 24 1.49 -0.05 -3.75
C GLY A 24 1.52 0.81 -2.47
N LEU A 25 1.05 0.26 -1.34
CA LEU A 25 1.18 0.90 -0.04
C LEU A 25 2.64 0.96 0.43
N PHE A 26 3.37 -0.14 0.34
CA PHE A 26 4.78 -0.16 0.74
C PHE A 26 5.65 0.75 -0.14
N GLN A 27 5.39 0.78 -1.46
CA GLN A 27 6.03 1.74 -2.36
C GLN A 27 5.70 3.19 -1.95
N SER A 28 4.46 3.49 -1.57
CA SER A 28 4.06 4.84 -1.12
C SER A 28 4.80 5.27 0.16
N ILE A 29 4.92 4.36 1.13
CA ILE A 29 5.69 4.60 2.37
C ILE A 29 7.16 4.81 2.03
N PHE A 30 7.73 3.97 1.17
CA PHE A 30 9.14 4.06 0.78
C PHE A 30 9.43 5.38 0.05
N TYR A 31 8.58 5.76 -0.91
CA TYR A 31 8.70 7.02 -1.65
C TYR A 31 8.69 8.25 -0.72
N HIS A 32 7.79 8.26 0.26
CA HIS A 32 7.76 9.32 1.27
C HIS A 32 9.08 9.41 2.05
N GLN A 33 9.63 8.28 2.48
CA GLN A 33 10.91 8.23 3.20
C GLN A 33 12.09 8.66 2.33
N CYS A 34 12.06 8.35 1.02
CA CYS A 34 13.02 8.90 0.08
C CYS A 34 12.97 10.44 0.06
N ARG A 35 11.76 11.03 -0.01
CA ARG A 35 11.58 12.49 -0.06
C ARG A 35 12.02 13.24 1.20
N LEU A 36 12.21 12.54 2.32
CA LEU A 36 12.83 13.12 3.52
C LEU A 36 14.35 13.32 3.38
N ASN A 37 15.01 12.56 2.48
CA ASN A 37 16.46 12.50 2.36
C ASN A 37 17.00 12.91 0.97
N TYR A 38 16.13 12.92 -0.04
CA TYR A 38 16.44 13.20 -1.44
C TYR A 38 15.44 14.19 -2.03
N LYS A 39 15.87 14.97 -3.02
CA LYS A 39 14.96 15.83 -3.78
C LYS A 39 14.09 14.98 -4.70
N GLN A 40 12.90 15.49 -5.03
CA GLN A 40 11.93 14.76 -5.85
C GLN A 40 12.45 14.43 -7.26
N ASP A 41 13.20 15.33 -7.88
CA ASP A 41 13.83 15.14 -9.19
C ASP A 41 14.93 14.08 -9.19
N GLN A 42 15.42 13.67 -8.01
CA GLN A 42 16.39 12.59 -7.87
C GLN A 42 15.72 11.22 -7.78
N ILE A 43 14.39 11.13 -7.59
CA ILE A 43 13.70 9.88 -7.31
C ILE A 43 12.83 9.49 -8.51
N ARG A 44 13.20 8.41 -9.18
CA ARG A 44 12.41 7.79 -10.24
C ARG A 44 11.73 6.54 -9.71
N ARG A 45 10.48 6.31 -10.12
CA ARG A 45 9.67 5.14 -9.74
C ARG A 45 9.39 4.30 -10.97
N GLU A 46 9.29 2.98 -10.78
CA GLU A 46 8.88 2.06 -11.85
C GLU A 46 9.73 2.22 -13.13
N GLU A 47 11.04 2.42 -12.95
CA GLU A 47 12.01 2.70 -14.02
C GLU A 47 12.14 1.45 -14.92
N ALA A 48 11.94 1.63 -16.21
CA ALA A 48 12.04 0.55 -17.18
C ALA A 48 13.51 0.07 -17.32
N VAL A 49 13.71 -1.24 -17.24
CA VAL A 49 15.00 -1.92 -17.40
C VAL A 49 14.85 -3.23 -18.18
N ASP A 50 15.95 -3.88 -18.52
CA ASP A 50 15.88 -5.20 -19.15
C ASP A 50 15.26 -6.21 -18.18
N GLY A 51 14.20 -6.89 -18.63
CA GLY A 51 13.46 -7.84 -17.81
C GLY A 51 12.31 -7.25 -16.99
N GLY A 52 12.07 -5.93 -17.01
CA GLY A 52 10.87 -5.35 -16.39
C GLY A 52 11.00 -3.89 -15.96
N ARG A 53 10.56 -3.61 -14.73
CA ARG A 53 10.67 -2.29 -14.07
C ARG A 53 11.24 -2.47 -12.67
N VAL A 54 12.16 -1.60 -12.28
CA VAL A 54 12.67 -1.50 -10.90
C VAL A 54 11.79 -0.51 -10.14
N ASP A 55 11.44 -0.83 -8.89
CA ASP A 55 10.49 -0.03 -8.12
C ASP A 55 10.98 1.40 -7.89
N PHE A 56 12.26 1.57 -7.54
CA PHE A 56 12.87 2.89 -7.35
C PHE A 56 14.29 2.98 -7.92
N VAL A 57 14.60 4.13 -8.51
CA VAL A 57 15.97 4.54 -8.85
C VAL A 57 16.21 5.94 -8.29
N ILE A 58 17.22 6.08 -7.43
CA ILE A 58 17.61 7.34 -6.82
C ILE A 58 18.95 7.79 -7.43
N GLU A 59 19.00 9.03 -7.91
CA GLU A 59 20.21 9.61 -8.50
C GLU A 59 20.98 10.47 -7.50
N GLU A 60 22.20 10.05 -7.18
CA GLU A 60 23.20 10.84 -6.45
C GLU A 60 24.27 11.36 -7.42
N THR A 61 25.10 12.30 -6.97
CA THR A 61 26.09 12.99 -7.82
C THR A 61 27.04 12.03 -8.54
N ASP A 62 27.42 10.94 -7.89
CA ASP A 62 28.46 10.00 -8.32
C ASP A 62 27.94 8.58 -8.63
N ARG A 63 26.67 8.30 -8.36
CA ARG A 63 26.09 6.95 -8.47
C ARG A 63 24.58 6.95 -8.61
N LEU A 64 24.05 5.82 -9.04
CA LEU A 64 22.62 5.50 -8.95
C LEU A 64 22.39 4.49 -7.84
N ILE A 65 21.25 4.58 -7.17
CA ILE A 65 20.79 3.57 -6.22
C ILE A 65 19.53 2.95 -6.79
N SER A 66 19.55 1.65 -7.10
CA SER A 66 18.38 0.91 -7.58
C SER A 66 17.82 0.04 -6.47
N ILE A 67 16.50 0.08 -6.28
CA ILE A 67 15.82 -0.60 -5.17
C ILE A 67 14.65 -1.41 -5.72
N GLU A 68 14.62 -2.67 -5.33
CA GLU A 68 13.46 -3.55 -5.49
C GLU A 68 12.84 -3.81 -4.12
N LEU A 69 11.55 -3.58 -3.99
CA LEU A 69 10.75 -3.86 -2.81
C LEU A 69 10.02 -5.19 -2.97
N LYS A 70 10.21 -6.08 -1.99
CA LYS A 70 9.41 -7.30 -1.86
C LYS A 70 8.58 -7.22 -0.60
N ALA A 71 7.32 -6.85 -0.79
CA ALA A 71 6.37 -6.65 0.30
C ALA A 71 4.94 -7.03 -0.13
N GLY A 72 4.04 -7.16 0.84
CA GLY A 72 2.62 -7.43 0.61
C GLY A 72 2.17 -8.86 0.92
N ALA A 73 0.85 -9.07 1.02
CA ALA A 73 0.27 -10.34 1.47
C ALA A 73 0.12 -11.40 0.36
N ASN A 74 -0.17 -12.63 0.79
CA ASN A 74 -0.28 -13.80 -0.09
C ASN A 74 -1.20 -13.59 -1.29
N GLY A 75 -0.74 -14.06 -2.46
CA GLY A 75 -1.50 -14.02 -3.70
C GLY A 75 -1.37 -12.74 -4.50
N HIS A 76 -0.62 -11.75 -4.00
CA HIS A 76 -0.10 -10.64 -4.79
C HIS A 76 1.21 -11.02 -5.48
N ARG A 77 1.44 -10.48 -6.68
CA ARG A 77 2.56 -10.84 -7.56
C ARG A 77 3.93 -10.74 -6.87
N ASN A 78 4.09 -9.76 -5.97
CA ASN A 78 5.39 -9.41 -5.38
C ASN A 78 5.52 -9.78 -3.89
N SER A 79 4.65 -10.65 -3.36
CA SER A 79 4.82 -11.16 -2.00
C SER A 79 6.01 -12.12 -1.91
N LEU A 80 6.68 -12.14 -0.76
CA LEU A 80 7.81 -13.03 -0.49
C LEU A 80 7.43 -14.51 -0.58
N ALA A 81 6.19 -14.85 -0.22
CA ALA A 81 5.65 -16.20 -0.40
C ALA A 81 5.51 -16.58 -1.88
N ASN A 82 4.96 -15.69 -2.72
CA ASN A 82 4.85 -15.95 -4.15
C ASN A 82 6.23 -16.07 -4.79
N MET A 83 7.18 -15.20 -4.40
CA MET A 83 8.57 -15.27 -4.84
C MET A 83 9.20 -16.63 -4.53
N LYS A 84 8.99 -17.17 -3.33
CA LYS A 84 9.45 -18.52 -2.94
C LYS A 84 8.77 -19.63 -3.75
N GLU A 85 7.47 -19.50 -4.03
CA GLU A 85 6.73 -20.46 -4.84
C GLU A 85 7.22 -20.51 -6.30
N VAL A 86 7.55 -19.35 -6.88
CA VAL A 86 7.97 -19.25 -8.28
C VAL A 86 9.48 -19.32 -8.50
N GLU A 87 10.28 -19.46 -7.43
CA GLU A 87 11.74 -19.58 -7.48
C GLU A 87 12.19 -20.69 -8.45
N ASN A 88 11.54 -21.86 -8.37
CA ASN A 88 11.84 -23.01 -9.23
C ASN A 88 11.51 -22.79 -10.72
N THR A 89 10.81 -21.70 -11.05
CA THR A 89 10.46 -21.32 -12.42
C THR A 89 11.35 -20.21 -12.99
N GLY A 90 12.37 -19.79 -12.23
CA GLY A 90 13.30 -18.72 -12.63
C GLY A 90 12.70 -17.31 -12.55
N LYS A 91 11.53 -17.14 -11.91
CA LYS A 91 10.85 -15.84 -11.72
C LYS A 91 10.83 -15.39 -10.25
N GLY A 92 11.61 -16.05 -9.39
CA GLY A 92 11.78 -15.68 -7.99
C GLY A 92 12.91 -14.67 -7.79
N LEU A 93 13.60 -14.74 -6.66
CA LEU A 93 14.60 -13.77 -6.21
C LEU A 93 15.68 -13.49 -7.27
N GLN A 94 16.16 -14.53 -7.93
CA GLN A 94 17.24 -14.39 -8.92
C GLN A 94 16.82 -13.47 -10.07
N HIS A 95 15.55 -13.53 -10.50
CA HIS A 95 15.04 -12.64 -11.54
C HIS A 95 15.09 -11.17 -11.11
N ASP A 96 14.78 -10.89 -9.84
CA ASP A 96 14.82 -9.53 -9.30
C ASP A 96 16.25 -9.03 -9.13
N ILE A 97 17.18 -9.91 -8.73
CA ILE A 97 18.62 -9.60 -8.71
C ILE A 97 19.11 -9.29 -10.13
N ASP A 98 18.77 -10.12 -11.12
CA ASP A 98 19.16 -9.90 -12.52
C ASP A 98 18.60 -8.57 -13.05
N LYS A 99 17.35 -8.24 -12.68
CA LYS A 99 16.70 -6.97 -13.01
C LYS A 99 17.44 -5.77 -12.43
N LEU A 100 17.80 -5.81 -11.14
CA LEU A 100 18.60 -4.76 -10.48
C LEU A 100 19.97 -4.59 -11.15
N LEU A 101 20.65 -5.70 -11.47
CA LEU A 101 21.97 -5.68 -12.10
C LEU A 101 21.94 -5.23 -13.56
N SER A 102 20.80 -5.34 -14.24
CA SER A 102 20.65 -4.89 -15.62
C SER A 102 20.83 -3.37 -15.77
N LEU A 103 20.40 -2.59 -14.78
CA LEU A 103 20.49 -1.13 -14.80
C LEU A 103 21.94 -0.63 -14.88
N GLN A 104 22.86 -1.33 -14.22
CA GLN A 104 24.29 -1.01 -14.28
C GLN A 104 24.83 -1.13 -15.70
N LYS A 105 24.41 -2.16 -16.45
CA LYS A 105 24.84 -2.39 -17.83
C LYS A 105 24.29 -1.31 -18.77
N GLN A 106 23.09 -0.83 -18.52
CA GLN A 106 22.41 0.15 -19.37
C GLN A 106 22.93 1.57 -19.21
N THR A 107 23.26 1.97 -17.98
CA THR A 107 23.54 3.39 -17.66
C THR A 107 25.03 3.74 -17.72
N GLY A 108 25.93 2.75 -17.62
CA GLY A 108 27.38 2.98 -17.54
C GLY A 108 27.83 3.75 -16.28
N LYS A 109 26.91 4.05 -15.36
CA LYS A 109 27.19 4.66 -14.05
C LYS A 109 27.47 3.57 -13.02
N HIS A 110 28.12 3.94 -11.92
CA HIS A 110 28.15 3.07 -10.75
C HIS A 110 26.73 2.94 -10.18
N VAL A 111 26.26 1.71 -9.99
CA VAL A 111 24.93 1.42 -9.44
C VAL A 111 25.09 0.63 -8.16
N GLU A 112 24.50 1.15 -7.08
CA GLU A 112 24.31 0.44 -5.82
C GLU A 112 22.91 -0.19 -5.80
N SER A 113 22.84 -1.51 -5.65
CA SER A 113 21.58 -2.24 -5.76
C SER A 113 21.10 -2.75 -4.41
N TRP A 114 19.80 -2.57 -4.13
CA TRP A 114 19.15 -3.00 -2.90
C TRP A 114 17.94 -3.85 -3.19
N LEU A 115 17.86 -4.98 -2.47
CA LEU A 115 16.63 -5.72 -2.31
C LEU A 115 16.10 -5.49 -0.89
N VAL A 116 14.91 -4.91 -0.78
CA VAL A 116 14.30 -4.49 0.48
C VAL A 116 13.02 -5.29 0.71
N CYS A 117 13.03 -6.12 1.74
CA CYS A 117 12.01 -7.13 1.99
C CYS A 117 11.22 -6.84 3.27
N VAL A 118 9.89 -6.84 3.19
CA VAL A 118 8.99 -6.80 4.36
C VAL A 118 8.13 -8.04 4.35
N ASP A 119 8.22 -8.80 5.43
CA ASP A 119 7.49 -10.05 5.61
C ASP A 119 6.31 -9.91 6.56
N LEU A 120 5.19 -10.56 6.27
CA LEU A 120 3.95 -10.44 7.05
C LEU A 120 3.82 -11.59 8.07
N LEU A 121 4.77 -11.66 9.00
CA LEU A 121 4.87 -12.72 10.01
C LEU A 121 3.55 -12.99 10.73
N VAL A 122 2.79 -11.93 10.98
CA VAL A 122 1.48 -11.96 11.66
C VAL A 122 0.43 -12.80 10.93
N LEU A 123 0.50 -12.85 9.61
CA LEU A 123 -0.37 -13.71 8.80
C LEU A 123 0.12 -15.16 8.76
N GLY A 124 1.14 -15.52 9.55
CA GLY A 124 1.83 -16.81 9.49
C GLY A 124 2.71 -16.95 8.25
N ILE A 125 3.00 -15.82 7.57
CA ILE A 125 3.71 -15.78 6.31
C ILE A 125 5.01 -15.05 6.59
N ALA A 126 6.05 -15.83 6.90
CA ALA A 126 7.40 -15.32 7.04
C ALA A 126 8.43 -16.31 6.49
N PHE A 127 9.52 -15.76 5.97
CA PHE A 127 10.78 -16.42 5.77
C PHE A 127 11.24 -17.00 7.08
N SER A 128 11.59 -18.29 7.01
CA SER A 128 12.35 -18.89 8.09
C SER A 128 13.72 -18.23 8.15
N LYS A 129 14.40 -18.32 9.30
CA LYS A 129 15.78 -17.88 9.43
C LYS A 129 16.69 -18.43 8.31
N LYS A 130 16.46 -19.68 7.89
CA LYS A 130 17.20 -20.30 6.78
C LYS A 130 16.94 -19.62 5.43
N ASP A 131 15.71 -19.17 5.19
CA ASP A 131 15.36 -18.43 3.97
C ASP A 131 16.07 -17.06 3.98
N VAL A 132 16.04 -16.34 5.10
CA VAL A 132 16.75 -15.06 5.27
C VAL A 132 18.26 -15.22 5.06
N ASP A 133 18.88 -16.22 5.69
CA ASP A 133 20.31 -16.53 5.55
C ASP A 133 20.67 -16.88 4.10
N LYS A 134 19.84 -17.70 3.43
CA LYS A 134 20.03 -18.08 2.02
C LYS A 134 19.99 -16.84 1.12
N TYR A 135 18.92 -16.06 1.20
CA TYR A 135 18.66 -14.97 0.26
C TYR A 135 19.54 -13.75 0.47
N SER A 136 19.87 -13.43 1.72
CA SER A 136 20.90 -12.42 2.03
C SER A 136 22.27 -12.82 1.46
N SER A 137 22.65 -14.10 1.57
CA SER A 137 23.91 -14.61 1.01
C SER A 137 23.93 -14.57 -0.51
N VAL A 138 22.85 -15.01 -1.18
CA VAL A 138 22.74 -14.99 -2.65
C VAL A 138 22.82 -13.56 -3.20
N SER A 139 22.14 -12.61 -2.56
CA SER A 139 22.15 -11.20 -2.97
C SER A 139 23.53 -10.58 -2.82
N ASN A 140 24.17 -10.74 -1.65
CA ASN A 140 25.48 -10.13 -1.38
C ASN A 140 26.59 -10.69 -2.28
N LYS A 141 26.59 -12.00 -2.57
CA LYS A 141 27.55 -12.62 -3.50
C LYS A 141 27.47 -12.06 -4.92
N GLN A 142 26.33 -11.47 -5.29
CA GLN A 142 26.10 -10.84 -6.59
C GLN A 142 26.23 -9.31 -6.52
N GLY A 143 26.71 -8.75 -5.40
CA GLY A 143 26.89 -7.31 -5.23
C GLY A 143 25.59 -6.55 -4.94
N VAL A 144 24.51 -7.23 -4.55
CA VAL A 144 23.24 -6.62 -4.18
C VAL A 144 23.09 -6.61 -2.65
N HIS A 145 22.87 -5.43 -2.07
CA HIS A 145 22.57 -5.28 -0.64
C HIS A 145 21.19 -5.84 -0.32
N PHE A 146 21.03 -6.38 0.88
CA PHE A 146 19.79 -7.01 1.31
C PHE A 146 19.31 -6.38 2.62
N ALA A 147 18.06 -5.95 2.67
CA ALA A 147 17.43 -5.41 3.86
C ALA A 147 16.15 -6.18 4.15
N TYR A 148 15.92 -6.56 5.41
CA TYR A 148 14.80 -7.39 5.80
C TYR A 148 14.16 -6.94 7.10
N LEU A 149 12.83 -6.98 7.11
CA LEU A 149 11.99 -6.79 8.27
C LEU A 149 10.91 -7.87 8.29
N ALA A 150 10.84 -8.64 9.37
CA ALA A 150 9.62 -9.35 9.71
C ALA A 150 8.68 -8.38 10.46
N GLN A 151 7.45 -8.21 9.97
CA GLN A 151 6.46 -7.31 10.55
C GLN A 151 6.27 -7.54 12.06
N LEU A 152 6.02 -6.45 12.79
CA LEU A 152 6.00 -6.34 14.26
C LEU A 152 7.35 -6.51 14.98
N ASN A 153 8.44 -6.88 14.30
CA ASN A 153 9.75 -6.85 14.95
C ASN A 153 10.17 -5.41 15.25
N ASP A 154 10.81 -5.21 16.40
CA ASP A 154 11.39 -3.93 16.79
C ASP A 154 12.76 -3.68 16.15
N ASN A 155 13.31 -4.66 15.46
CA ASN A 155 14.56 -4.54 14.74
C ASN A 155 14.39 -4.95 13.28
N CYS A 156 15.11 -4.25 12.40
CA CYS A 156 15.37 -4.71 11.04
C CYS A 156 16.81 -5.16 10.88
N GLU A 157 17.06 -5.92 9.83
CA GLU A 157 18.37 -6.47 9.52
C GLU A 157 18.84 -5.99 8.15
N ILE A 158 20.09 -5.57 8.05
CA ILE A 158 20.71 -5.08 6.82
C ILE A 158 22.00 -5.86 6.58
N TRP A 159 22.15 -6.42 5.39
CA TRP A 159 23.37 -7.06 4.92
C TRP A 159 23.97 -6.24 3.79
N GLU A 160 25.12 -5.66 4.10
CA GLU A 160 25.89 -4.81 3.21
C GLU A 160 27.32 -5.34 3.15
N ASN A 161 27.85 -5.59 1.95
CA ASN A 161 29.20 -6.12 1.75
C ASN A 161 29.46 -7.39 2.60
N GLU A 162 28.50 -8.32 2.58
CA GLU A 162 28.49 -9.56 3.36
C GLU A 162 28.47 -9.40 4.89
N LYS A 163 28.30 -8.17 5.40
CA LYS A 163 28.20 -7.89 6.85
C LYS A 163 26.76 -7.64 7.25
N ARG A 164 26.28 -8.40 8.24
CA ARG A 164 24.97 -8.21 8.87
C ARG A 164 25.05 -7.13 9.96
N LYS A 165 24.12 -6.19 9.92
CA LYS A 165 23.85 -5.18 10.95
C LYS A 165 22.40 -5.27 11.37
N GLU A 166 22.15 -5.10 12.66
CA GLU A 166 20.80 -5.04 13.22
C GLU A 166 20.53 -3.59 13.67
N HIS A 167 19.36 -3.07 13.32
CA HIS A 167 18.96 -1.70 13.64
C HIS A 167 17.63 -1.71 14.38
N LYS A 168 17.58 -1.03 15.51
CA LYS A 168 16.34 -0.79 16.25
C LYS A 168 15.47 0.20 15.49
N LEU A 169 14.21 -0.17 15.28
CA LEU A 169 13.19 0.65 14.67
C LEU A 169 12.53 1.56 15.72
N CYS A 170 12.13 2.74 15.28
CA CYS A 170 11.41 3.70 16.11
C CYS A 170 10.04 3.92 15.50
N ILE A 171 8.97 3.61 16.23
CA ILE A 171 7.62 3.97 15.79
C ILE A 171 7.51 5.50 15.87
N PRO A 172 7.13 6.19 14.79
CA PRO A 172 6.80 7.60 14.87
C PRO A 172 5.62 7.79 15.82
N ASP A 173 5.78 8.66 16.82
CA ASP A 173 4.71 9.01 17.76
C ASP A 173 3.61 9.80 17.04
N CYS A 174 2.74 9.09 16.34
CA CYS A 174 1.59 9.66 15.66
C CYS A 174 0.40 9.65 16.61
N THR A 175 0.43 10.49 17.65
CA THR A 175 -0.76 10.76 18.48
C THR A 175 -1.46 11.99 17.95
N SER A 176 -2.38 11.80 17.00
CA SER A 176 -3.31 12.87 16.62
C SER A 176 -4.54 12.81 17.52
N ASN A 177 -4.93 13.96 18.06
CA ASN A 177 -6.20 14.13 18.78
C ASN A 177 -7.39 14.31 17.83
N ILE A 178 -7.17 14.22 16.51
CA ILE A 178 -8.19 14.42 15.49
C ILE A 178 -8.90 13.09 15.24
N SER A 179 -10.23 13.08 15.37
CA SER A 179 -11.03 11.90 15.03
C SER A 179 -10.91 11.56 13.54
N ALA A 180 -11.03 10.28 13.20
CA ALA A 180 -10.96 9.83 11.81
C ALA A 180 -11.97 10.56 10.91
N LEU A 181 -13.19 10.78 11.39
CA LEU A 181 -14.21 11.51 10.65
C LEU A 181 -13.81 12.96 10.39
N ALA A 182 -13.28 13.66 11.40
CA ALA A 182 -12.80 15.02 11.22
C ALA A 182 -11.69 15.09 10.17
N LEU A 183 -10.76 14.14 10.20
CA LEU A 183 -9.67 14.05 9.24
C LEU A 183 -10.16 13.88 7.79
N LEU A 184 -11.17 13.05 7.58
CA LEU A 184 -11.80 12.82 6.26
C LEU A 184 -12.62 14.03 5.78
N ASN A 185 -13.08 14.88 6.67
CA ASN A 185 -13.80 16.11 6.30
C ASN A 185 -12.87 17.30 6.05
N MET A 186 -11.58 17.20 6.37
CA MET A 186 -10.62 18.29 6.15
C MET A 186 -10.26 18.44 4.67
N LYS A 187 -10.51 19.64 4.11
CA LYS A 187 -10.11 20.00 2.74
C LYS A 187 -8.61 19.79 2.49
N SER A 188 -7.77 20.06 3.48
CA SER A 188 -6.31 19.89 3.39
C SER A 188 -5.90 18.44 3.15
N THR A 189 -6.65 17.45 3.67
CA THR A 189 -6.36 16.02 3.46
C THR A 189 -6.50 15.66 2.00
N TRP A 190 -7.62 16.05 1.38
CA TRP A 190 -7.88 15.78 -0.03
C TRP A 190 -7.00 16.60 -0.97
N THR A 191 -6.68 17.84 -0.59
CA THR A 191 -5.78 18.70 -1.38
C THR A 191 -4.37 18.09 -1.42
N GLU A 192 -3.84 17.63 -0.28
CA GLU A 192 -2.55 16.94 -0.23
C GLU A 192 -2.59 15.64 -1.04
N PHE A 193 -3.64 14.83 -0.87
CA PHE A 193 -3.80 13.58 -1.62
C PHE A 193 -3.82 13.78 -3.13
N PHE A 194 -4.69 14.66 -3.65
CA PHE A 194 -4.80 14.89 -5.10
C PHE A 194 -3.57 15.58 -5.68
N TYR A 195 -2.88 16.44 -4.92
CA TYR A 195 -1.60 17.01 -5.34
C TYR A 195 -0.55 15.91 -5.52
N GLU A 196 -0.41 15.01 -4.54
CA GLU A 196 0.55 13.91 -4.60
C GLU A 196 0.22 12.94 -5.75
N VAL A 197 -1.06 12.59 -5.95
CA VAL A 197 -1.50 11.79 -7.12
C VAL A 197 -1.14 12.47 -8.45
N ALA A 198 -1.32 13.78 -8.57
CA ALA A 198 -0.97 14.52 -9.79
C ALA A 198 0.54 14.47 -10.09
N THR A 199 1.39 14.33 -9.07
CA THR A 199 2.84 14.16 -9.26
C THR A 199 3.27 12.74 -9.64
N GLU A 200 2.34 11.78 -9.62
CA GLU A 200 2.57 10.35 -9.90
C GLU A 200 1.94 9.89 -11.23
N GLU A 201 1.96 10.71 -12.30
CA GLU A 201 1.15 10.58 -13.53
C GLU A 201 1.06 9.18 -14.21
N ASP A 202 1.92 8.21 -13.88
CA ASP A 202 1.94 6.85 -14.46
C ASP A 202 1.75 5.69 -13.45
N SER A 203 1.26 5.96 -12.23
CA SER A 203 1.14 4.93 -11.19
C SER A 203 -0.15 4.08 -11.31
N PRO A 204 -0.14 2.82 -10.84
CA PRO A 204 -1.34 1.96 -10.80
C PRO A 204 -2.32 2.39 -9.70
N GLU A 205 -3.59 1.99 -9.80
CA GLU A 205 -4.64 2.32 -8.81
C GLU A 205 -4.26 1.96 -7.37
N CYS A 206 -3.59 0.83 -7.16
CA CYS A 206 -3.10 0.42 -5.84
C CYS A 206 -2.05 1.36 -5.24
N ALA A 207 -1.30 2.11 -6.05
CA ALA A 207 -0.42 3.15 -5.56
C ALA A 207 -1.21 4.34 -5.01
N HIS A 208 -2.30 4.75 -5.69
CA HIS A 208 -3.18 5.81 -5.20
C HIS A 208 -3.87 5.42 -3.88
N VAL A 209 -4.34 4.17 -3.77
CA VAL A 209 -4.91 3.61 -2.52
C VAL A 209 -3.85 3.64 -1.40
N GLY A 210 -2.64 3.17 -1.71
CA GLY A 210 -1.50 3.19 -0.79
C GLY A 210 -1.12 4.59 -0.31
N LEU A 211 -1.16 5.57 -1.21
CA LEU A 211 -0.86 6.96 -0.93
C LEU A 211 -1.89 7.57 0.04
N LEU A 212 -3.20 7.38 -0.19
CA LEU A 212 -4.21 7.89 0.76
C LEU A 212 -4.04 7.23 2.13
N TYR A 213 -3.87 5.91 2.16
CA TYR A 213 -3.63 5.18 3.41
C TYR A 213 -2.45 5.78 4.18
N HIS A 214 -1.33 6.03 3.48
CA HIS A 214 -0.14 6.60 4.09
C HIS A 214 -0.34 8.05 4.58
N ILE A 215 -1.04 8.89 3.81
CA ILE A 215 -1.39 10.26 4.23
C ILE A 215 -2.25 10.25 5.50
N LEU A 216 -3.27 9.39 5.56
CA LEU A 216 -4.14 9.27 6.73
C LEU A 216 -3.36 8.80 7.97
N ARG A 217 -2.44 7.84 7.80
CA ARG A 217 -1.51 7.41 8.85
C ARG A 217 -0.64 8.54 9.38
N ARG A 218 -0.03 9.32 8.49
CA ARG A 218 0.84 10.46 8.85
C ARG A 218 0.09 11.60 9.53
N LYS A 219 -1.20 11.76 9.23
CA LYS A 219 -2.09 12.70 9.94
C LYS A 219 -2.62 12.14 11.27
N GLY A 220 -2.18 10.93 11.64
CA GLY A 220 -2.25 10.37 12.98
C GLY A 220 -3.31 9.30 13.19
N LEU A 221 -3.86 8.72 12.12
CA LEU A 221 -4.57 7.45 12.27
C LEU A 221 -3.58 6.34 12.60
N LYS A 222 -3.97 5.44 13.50
CA LYS A 222 -3.19 4.24 13.86
C LYS A 222 -3.38 3.14 12.82
N HIS A 223 -2.50 2.13 12.83
CA HIS A 223 -2.62 0.95 11.95
C HIS A 223 -3.91 0.18 12.20
N THR A 224 -4.38 0.18 13.45
CA THR A 224 -5.63 -0.48 13.81
C THR A 224 -6.83 0.22 13.20
N GLN A 225 -6.73 1.52 12.88
CA GLN A 225 -7.83 2.36 12.39
C GLN A 225 -8.01 2.35 10.87
N LEU A 226 -7.10 1.73 10.13
CA LEU A 226 -7.18 1.64 8.67
C LEU A 226 -7.14 0.19 8.27
N ALA A 227 -7.90 -0.18 7.24
CA ALA A 227 -7.81 -1.48 6.60
C ALA A 227 -7.79 -1.28 5.09
N SER A 228 -6.80 -1.87 4.43
CA SER A 228 -6.68 -1.90 2.97
C SER A 228 -7.43 -3.10 2.38
N GLU A 229 -7.57 -3.16 1.06
CA GLU A 229 -8.13 -4.30 0.31
C GLU A 229 -7.46 -5.63 0.68
N VAL A 230 -6.16 -5.57 1.02
CA VAL A 230 -5.36 -6.73 1.37
C VAL A 230 -5.86 -7.38 2.66
N PHE A 231 -6.27 -6.59 3.66
CA PHE A 231 -6.87 -7.12 4.89
C PHE A 231 -8.06 -8.04 4.61
N PHE A 232 -8.90 -7.67 3.65
CA PHE A 232 -10.07 -8.47 3.28
C PHE A 232 -9.70 -9.66 2.37
N ASN A 233 -8.53 -9.64 1.73
CA ASN A 233 -8.06 -10.64 0.76
C ASN A 233 -7.05 -11.66 1.31
N CYS A 234 -6.51 -11.49 2.52
CA CYS A 234 -5.46 -12.37 3.09
C CYS A 234 -5.84 -13.86 3.22
N ASN A 235 -7.10 -14.23 3.01
CA ASN A 235 -7.58 -15.61 3.06
C ASN A 235 -7.74 -16.20 1.65
N LYS A 236 -6.65 -16.57 0.97
CA LYS A 236 -6.79 -17.47 -0.19
C LYS A 236 -7.03 -18.90 0.32
N TYR A 237 -8.28 -19.38 0.22
CA TYR A 237 -8.72 -20.72 -0.18
C TYR A 237 -10.21 -20.86 0.22
N GLY A 238 -11.13 -20.67 -0.74
CA GLY A 238 -12.54 -21.02 -0.59
C GLY A 238 -13.50 -19.83 -0.59
N THR A 239 -14.22 -19.67 -1.71
CA THR A 239 -15.45 -18.89 -1.91
C THR A 239 -15.40 -17.39 -1.55
N ARG A 240 -15.12 -16.56 -2.57
CA ARG A 240 -15.39 -15.11 -2.55
C ARG A 240 -16.89 -14.87 -2.33
N GLN A 241 -17.27 -14.43 -1.14
CA GLN A 241 -18.68 -14.16 -0.79
C GLN A 241 -18.98 -12.68 -0.48
N TYR A 242 -17.97 -11.80 -0.41
CA TYR A 242 -18.16 -10.40 -0.02
C TYR A 242 -17.56 -9.42 -1.02
N TYR A 243 -18.24 -8.29 -1.24
CA TYR A 243 -17.70 -7.13 -1.95
C TYR A 243 -16.67 -6.45 -1.05
N ILE A 244 -15.42 -6.42 -1.50
CA ILE A 244 -14.28 -5.92 -0.74
C ILE A 244 -14.07 -4.45 -1.08
N PRO A 245 -14.09 -3.53 -0.09
CA PRO A 245 -13.71 -2.15 -0.32
C PRO A 245 -12.20 -1.98 -0.41
N ASP A 246 -11.76 -0.88 -1.00
CA ASP A 246 -10.34 -0.54 -1.12
C ASP A 246 -9.77 -0.05 0.21
N ILE A 247 -10.52 0.79 0.93
CA ILE A 247 -10.17 1.25 2.28
C ILE A 247 -11.39 1.21 3.19
N ALA A 248 -11.20 0.72 4.42
CA ALA A 248 -12.11 0.97 5.53
C ALA A 248 -11.39 1.71 6.66
N VAL A 249 -12.08 2.68 7.26
CA VAL A 249 -11.56 3.52 8.36
C VAL A 249 -12.38 3.27 9.61
N PHE A 250 -11.71 3.18 10.75
CA PHE A 250 -12.31 2.91 12.05
C PHE A 250 -11.99 3.98 13.11
N GLY A 251 -12.83 4.04 14.13
CA GLY A 251 -12.69 4.90 15.30
C GLY A 251 -11.46 4.56 16.15
N ASP A 252 -11.14 5.45 17.09
CA ASP A 252 -9.97 5.34 17.98
C ASP A 252 -10.12 4.25 19.06
N LYS A 253 -11.36 3.88 19.39
CA LYS A 253 -11.69 2.80 20.32
C LYS A 253 -11.57 1.41 19.68
N PHE A 254 -11.33 1.36 18.39
CA PHE A 254 -11.11 0.12 17.67
C PHE A 254 -9.73 -0.45 17.99
N ILE A 255 -9.70 -1.34 18.98
CA ILE A 255 -8.48 -1.93 19.54
C ILE A 255 -7.97 -3.16 18.78
N GLY A 256 -8.74 -3.68 17.84
CA GLY A 256 -8.39 -4.97 17.29
C GLY A 256 -7.17 -4.90 16.37
N GLN A 257 -6.49 -6.02 16.41
CA GLN A 257 -5.32 -6.32 15.61
C GLN A 257 -5.78 -6.84 14.24
N PHE A 258 -6.71 -6.12 13.61
CA PHE A 258 -7.46 -6.59 12.43
C PHE A 258 -6.53 -6.97 11.29
N GLN A 259 -5.41 -6.27 11.15
CA GLN A 259 -4.42 -6.51 10.12
C GLN A 259 -3.51 -7.73 10.34
N LEU A 260 -3.63 -8.42 11.49
CA LEU A 260 -2.57 -9.29 12.00
C LEU A 260 -2.98 -10.77 12.15
N PHE A 261 -4.22 -11.18 11.87
CA PHE A 261 -4.64 -12.59 12.06
C PHE A 261 -5.58 -13.12 10.96
N GLY A 262 -5.08 -13.99 10.09
CA GLY A 262 -5.84 -14.66 9.02
C GLY A 262 -6.62 -15.91 9.46
N ASN A 263 -7.43 -15.84 10.51
CA ASN A 263 -8.26 -16.98 10.94
C ASN A 263 -9.76 -16.75 10.72
N ASN A 264 -10.31 -17.41 9.69
CA ASN A 264 -11.68 -17.27 9.19
C ASN A 264 -12.79 -17.59 10.21
N LYS A 265 -12.52 -18.37 11.26
CA LYS A 265 -13.53 -18.67 12.29
C LYS A 265 -13.86 -17.46 13.19
N ARG A 266 -13.01 -16.42 13.20
CA ARG A 266 -13.21 -15.19 13.99
C ARG A 266 -13.90 -14.05 13.24
N THR A 267 -14.19 -14.21 11.94
CA THR A 267 -14.69 -13.11 11.09
C THR A 267 -16.07 -12.64 11.52
N ILE A 268 -16.98 -13.56 11.86
CA ILE A 268 -18.33 -13.27 12.35
C ILE A 268 -18.30 -12.78 13.81
N GLU A 269 -17.35 -13.27 14.63
CA GLU A 269 -17.21 -12.84 16.04
C GLU A 269 -16.70 -11.41 16.18
N ASN A 270 -16.12 -10.82 15.12
CA ASN A 270 -15.52 -9.49 15.17
C ASN A 270 -16.45 -8.37 14.68
N ASP A 271 -17.57 -8.65 14.02
CA ASP A 271 -18.45 -7.60 13.49
C ASP A 271 -19.08 -6.75 14.61
N LYS A 272 -19.33 -7.36 15.78
CA LYS A 272 -19.73 -6.64 17.00
C LYS A 272 -18.69 -5.63 17.51
N TYR A 273 -17.43 -5.74 17.09
CA TYR A 273 -16.35 -4.79 17.43
C TYR A 273 -16.03 -3.86 16.26
N LYS A 274 -16.19 -4.33 15.02
CA LYS A 274 -15.94 -3.56 13.78
C LYS A 274 -17.03 -2.57 13.47
N LEU A 275 -18.28 -3.02 13.46
CA LEU A 275 -19.39 -2.20 13.02
C LEU A 275 -19.58 -0.96 13.91
N PRO A 276 -19.54 -1.03 15.25
CA PRO A 276 -19.70 0.19 16.07
C PRO A 276 -18.64 1.25 15.80
N GLU A 277 -17.44 0.82 15.40
CA GLU A 277 -16.30 1.69 15.18
C GLU A 277 -16.07 2.01 13.69
N LEU A 278 -16.88 1.49 12.77
CA LEU A 278 -16.71 1.73 11.34
C LEU A 278 -17.08 3.18 11.00
N VAL A 279 -16.09 3.98 10.62
CA VAL A 279 -16.24 5.40 10.31
C VAL A 279 -16.47 5.63 8.82
N SER A 280 -15.75 4.91 7.96
CA SER A 280 -15.86 5.11 6.51
C SER A 280 -15.51 3.85 5.72
N ILE A 281 -16.15 3.72 4.55
CA ILE A 281 -15.80 2.75 3.51
C ILE A 281 -15.52 3.53 2.23
N MET A 282 -14.45 3.18 1.53
CA MET A 282 -14.00 3.88 0.33
C MET A 282 -13.77 2.93 -0.84
N GLU A 283 -14.13 3.40 -2.03
CA GLU A 283 -13.74 2.82 -3.32
C GLU A 283 -12.91 3.84 -4.11
N PHE A 284 -11.98 3.33 -4.90
CA PHE A 284 -11.09 4.11 -5.74
C PHE A 284 -11.32 3.77 -7.20
N LYS A 285 -11.30 4.79 -8.05
CA LYS A 285 -11.03 4.61 -9.48
C LYS A 285 -9.94 5.53 -9.99
N GLY A 286 -9.00 4.95 -10.72
CA GLY A 286 -8.01 5.68 -11.50
C GLY A 286 -6.72 4.89 -11.77
N GLY A 287 -5.61 5.61 -11.80
CA GLY A 287 -4.31 5.05 -12.21
C GLY A 287 -4.20 4.76 -13.71
N ARG A 288 -3.01 4.36 -14.14
CA ARG A 288 -2.63 4.21 -15.55
C ARG A 288 -3.59 3.36 -16.38
N THR A 289 -3.93 2.16 -15.90
CA THR A 289 -4.78 1.20 -16.63
C THR A 289 -6.23 1.69 -16.77
N PHE A 290 -6.70 2.53 -15.84
CA PHE A 290 -8.01 3.16 -15.96
C PHE A 290 -7.95 4.30 -16.98
N LYS A 291 -6.95 5.19 -16.85
CA LYS A 291 -6.76 6.35 -17.74
C LYS A 291 -6.54 5.96 -19.21
N SER A 292 -5.98 4.77 -19.48
CA SER A 292 -5.81 4.25 -20.84
C SER A 292 -7.11 3.81 -21.52
N LYS A 293 -8.23 3.70 -20.80
CA LYS A 293 -9.53 3.32 -21.35
C LYS A 293 -10.22 4.51 -22.02
N GLY A 294 -11.08 4.20 -23.00
CA GLY A 294 -11.98 5.19 -23.61
C GLY A 294 -12.92 5.81 -22.57
N ILE A 295 -13.35 7.06 -22.81
CA ILE A 295 -14.12 7.85 -21.83
C ILE A 295 -15.39 7.12 -21.36
N LYS A 296 -16.10 6.45 -22.27
CA LYS A 296 -17.32 5.69 -21.96
C LYS A 296 -17.03 4.54 -20.99
N SER A 297 -15.97 3.77 -21.23
CA SER A 297 -15.58 2.67 -20.34
C SER A 297 -15.08 3.16 -18.99
N ARG A 298 -14.48 4.36 -18.93
CA ARG A 298 -14.14 5.02 -17.66
C ARG A 298 -15.39 5.41 -16.87
N GLN A 299 -16.38 6.02 -17.53
CA GLN A 299 -17.68 6.37 -16.93
C GLN A 299 -18.40 5.11 -16.41
N GLU A 300 -18.51 4.05 -17.22
CA GLU A 300 -19.13 2.77 -16.84
C GLU A 300 -18.47 2.16 -15.59
N ALA A 301 -17.13 2.20 -15.52
CA ALA A 301 -16.40 1.70 -14.36
C ALA A 301 -16.61 2.55 -13.10
N ILE A 302 -16.69 3.88 -13.22
CA ILE A 302 -17.04 4.76 -12.09
C ILE A 302 -18.46 4.47 -11.60
N ILE A 303 -19.43 4.35 -12.52
CA ILE A 303 -20.83 4.05 -12.19
C ILE A 303 -20.90 2.71 -11.45
N SER A 304 -20.22 1.67 -11.96
CA SER A 304 -20.19 0.34 -11.34
C SER A 304 -19.73 0.39 -9.87
N ASP A 305 -18.73 1.19 -9.52
CA ASP A 305 -18.24 1.28 -8.14
C ASP A 305 -19.16 2.11 -7.23
N VAL A 306 -19.81 3.15 -7.78
CA VAL A 306 -20.86 3.88 -7.05
C VAL A 306 -22.07 2.98 -6.77
N GLU A 307 -22.42 2.11 -7.72
CA GLU A 307 -23.48 1.12 -7.54
C GLU A 307 -23.07 0.01 -6.56
N LYS A 308 -21.81 -0.44 -6.59
CA LYS A 308 -21.25 -1.35 -5.59
C LYS A 308 -21.38 -0.78 -4.17
N LEU A 309 -20.98 0.48 -3.97
CA LEU A 309 -21.15 1.16 -2.68
C LEU A 309 -22.63 1.25 -2.27
N SER A 310 -23.49 1.74 -3.17
CA SER A 310 -24.90 2.05 -2.88
C SER A 310 -25.77 0.82 -2.64
N TYR A 311 -25.62 -0.19 -3.50
CA TYR A 311 -26.61 -1.27 -3.62
C TYR A 311 -26.08 -2.61 -3.11
N GLN A 312 -24.78 -2.72 -2.85
CA GLN A 312 -24.18 -3.97 -2.41
C GLN A 312 -23.55 -3.83 -1.04
N ILE A 313 -22.57 -2.92 -0.87
CA ILE A 313 -21.86 -2.77 0.40
C ILE A 313 -22.76 -2.16 1.47
N LYS A 314 -23.40 -1.02 1.19
CA LYS A 314 -24.22 -0.31 2.18
C LYS A 314 -25.35 -1.16 2.76
N PRO A 315 -26.19 -1.84 1.97
CA PRO A 315 -27.27 -2.66 2.50
C PRO A 315 -26.78 -3.81 3.40
N ILE A 316 -25.62 -4.40 3.08
CA ILE A 316 -25.02 -5.46 3.90
C ILE A 316 -24.59 -4.92 5.27
N VAL A 317 -23.93 -3.76 5.29
CA VAL A 317 -23.49 -3.11 6.54
C VAL A 317 -24.69 -2.73 7.41
N GLU A 318 -25.76 -2.21 6.81
CA GLU A 318 -26.99 -1.86 7.54
C GLU A 318 -27.70 -3.09 8.08
N ALA A 319 -27.86 -4.15 7.29
CA ALA A 319 -28.45 -5.39 7.74
C ALA A 319 -27.65 -6.02 8.90
N ALA A 320 -26.32 -6.02 8.81
CA ALA A 320 -25.46 -6.50 9.88
C ALA A 320 -25.60 -5.65 11.16
N SER A 321 -25.62 -4.33 11.02
CA SER A 321 -25.78 -3.38 12.13
C SER A 321 -27.13 -3.58 12.84
N LEU A 322 -28.22 -3.73 12.07
CA LEU A 322 -29.56 -4.02 12.59
C LEU A 322 -29.60 -5.35 13.35
N SER A 323 -28.99 -6.41 12.79
CA SER A 323 -28.95 -7.74 13.42
C SER A 323 -28.25 -7.74 14.78
N LEU A 324 -27.25 -6.87 14.94
CA LEU A 324 -26.47 -6.72 16.17
C LEU A 324 -27.00 -5.59 17.07
N LYS A 325 -28.07 -4.89 16.66
CA LYS A 325 -28.65 -3.73 17.37
C LYS A 325 -27.63 -2.60 17.59
N ILE A 326 -26.76 -2.38 16.61
CA ILE A 326 -25.75 -1.32 16.60
C ILE A 326 -26.24 -0.20 15.68
N ASN A 327 -26.07 1.05 16.11
CA ASN A 327 -26.29 2.20 15.25
C ASN A 327 -24.96 2.63 14.59
N THR A 328 -24.71 2.13 13.38
CA THR A 328 -23.54 2.50 12.58
C THR A 328 -23.99 3.23 11.32
N GLN A 329 -23.39 4.38 11.05
CA GLN A 329 -23.62 5.16 9.84
C GLN A 329 -22.26 5.56 9.26
N PRO A 330 -21.60 4.67 8.52
CA PRO A 330 -20.28 4.96 7.98
C PRO A 330 -20.41 5.89 6.77
N HIS A 331 -19.40 6.72 6.56
CA HIS A 331 -19.29 7.57 5.37
C HIS A 331 -18.84 6.71 4.19
N TYR A 332 -19.68 6.60 3.16
CA TYR A 332 -19.33 5.95 1.90
C TYR A 332 -18.69 6.97 0.96
N ILE A 333 -17.45 6.73 0.53
CA ILE A 333 -16.69 7.68 -0.27
C ILE A 333 -16.25 7.02 -1.58
N MET A 334 -16.57 7.67 -2.70
CA MET A 334 -16.03 7.33 -4.00
C MET A 334 -14.88 8.30 -4.33
N ILE A 335 -13.70 7.78 -4.62
CA ILE A 335 -12.50 8.58 -4.89
C ILE A 335 -12.10 8.38 -6.35
N ILE A 336 -12.07 9.47 -7.11
CA ILE A 336 -11.74 9.48 -8.54
C ILE A 336 -10.48 10.30 -8.75
N THR A 337 -9.41 9.62 -9.17
CA THR A 337 -8.06 10.17 -9.41
C THR A 337 -7.77 10.43 -10.90
N ASP A 338 -8.82 10.46 -11.69
CA ASP A 338 -8.79 10.86 -13.08
C ASP A 338 -9.26 12.31 -13.18
N ASP A 339 -8.43 13.18 -13.74
CA ASP A 339 -8.63 14.62 -13.86
C ASP A 339 -9.23 15.03 -15.22
N ASP A 340 -9.61 14.07 -16.06
CA ASP A 340 -10.17 14.35 -17.39
C ASP A 340 -11.52 15.09 -17.28
N PRO A 341 -11.63 16.33 -17.80
CA PRO A 341 -12.83 17.15 -17.64
C PRO A 341 -14.06 16.56 -18.33
N ARG A 342 -13.88 15.63 -19.28
CA ARG A 342 -15.00 14.93 -19.95
C ARG A 342 -15.77 13.99 -19.02
N LEU A 343 -15.22 13.66 -17.84
CA LEU A 343 -15.92 12.89 -16.81
C LEU A 343 -16.93 13.75 -16.01
N LYS A 344 -16.84 15.08 -16.10
CA LYS A 344 -17.64 16.01 -15.29
C LYS A 344 -19.14 15.73 -15.31
N VAL A 345 -19.72 15.53 -16.49
CA VAL A 345 -21.17 15.30 -16.65
C VAL A 345 -21.60 14.06 -15.88
N CYS A 346 -20.90 12.94 -16.08
CA CYS A 346 -21.17 11.68 -15.37
C CYS A 346 -21.01 11.83 -13.85
N ILE A 347 -19.99 12.57 -13.39
CA ILE A 347 -19.73 12.76 -11.96
C ILE A 347 -20.80 13.66 -11.32
N ASP A 348 -21.21 14.72 -12.00
CA ASP A 348 -22.25 15.63 -11.51
C ASP A 348 -23.62 14.91 -11.45
N GLU A 349 -23.95 14.07 -12.44
CA GLU A 349 -25.13 13.20 -12.41
C GLU A 349 -25.09 12.21 -11.23
N LEU A 350 -23.94 11.58 -10.97
CA LEU A 350 -23.77 10.68 -9.83
C LEU A 350 -23.90 11.41 -8.49
N ARG A 351 -23.38 12.64 -8.38
CA ARG A 351 -23.58 13.48 -7.18
C ARG A 351 -25.04 13.85 -6.99
N GLN A 352 -25.77 14.15 -8.06
CA GLN A 352 -27.20 14.44 -7.96
C GLN A 352 -28.00 13.20 -7.53
N LYS A 353 -27.68 12.02 -8.08
CA LYS A 353 -28.43 10.79 -7.83
C LYS A 353 -28.07 10.11 -6.50
N HIS A 354 -26.80 10.17 -6.09
CA HIS A 354 -26.27 9.42 -4.94
C HIS A 354 -25.65 10.30 -3.85
N GLY A 355 -25.60 11.62 -4.00
CA GLY A 355 -24.84 12.52 -3.11
C GLY A 355 -25.31 12.59 -1.65
N GLU A 356 -26.54 12.15 -1.36
CA GLU A 356 -27.03 11.98 0.02
C GLU A 356 -26.45 10.72 0.70
N ILE A 357 -25.93 9.78 -0.09
CA ILE A 357 -25.49 8.46 0.36
C ILE A 357 -23.97 8.31 0.20
N ILE A 358 -23.41 8.82 -0.91
CA ILE A 358 -22.02 8.66 -1.30
C ILE A 358 -21.39 10.04 -1.52
N ASP A 359 -20.31 10.30 -0.79
CA ASP A 359 -19.46 11.46 -1.00
C ASP A 359 -18.48 11.19 -2.14
N ILE A 360 -18.55 11.96 -3.23
CA ILE A 360 -17.69 11.78 -4.40
C ILE A 360 -16.56 12.80 -4.40
N LYS A 361 -15.34 12.34 -4.08
CA LYS A 361 -14.09 13.11 -4.17
C LYS A 361 -13.47 12.92 -5.55
N TRP A 362 -13.24 14.01 -6.27
CA TRP A 362 -12.75 13.97 -7.65
C TRP A 362 -11.62 14.98 -7.85
N GLN A 363 -10.55 14.53 -8.52
CA GLN A 363 -9.36 15.35 -8.82
C GLN A 363 -9.64 16.48 -9.82
N GLY A 364 -10.54 16.29 -10.79
CA GLY A 364 -10.82 17.28 -11.84
C GLY A 364 -11.66 18.49 -11.41
N LEU A 365 -11.64 18.83 -10.11
CA LEU A 365 -12.38 19.93 -9.49
C LEU A 365 -11.58 21.23 -9.38
#